data_AF-A0A3M1YF01-F1
#
_entry.id   AF-A0A3M1YF01-F1
#
_cell.length_a   1.000
_cell.length_b   1.000
_cell.length_c   1.000
_cell.angle_alpha   90.00
_cell.angle_beta   90.00
_cell.angle_gamma   90.00
#
_symmetry.space_group_name_H-M   'P 1'
#
loop_
_entity.id
_entity.type
_entity.pdbx_description
1 polymer ?
#
loop_
_entity_poly.entity_id
_entity_poly.type
_entity_poly.pdbx_seq_one_letter_code
_entity_poly.pdbx_strand_id
1 'polypeptide(L)'
;TAMRSVLFLAFPATVGLILLGEPVVSIFERGEWGEQSTQATAWALGFFALGIAGHSLLEVLSRAFYALADTWTPVKVGVAAMLGNILLSVILIQIIGQPDSLVRGPFAGLALANSLATLIESAILWWLLTRRVSGIHDRYILQGAGRALAASLLMGGVVWLITLIELPKLVHLILGTSAGVITFFGLAIMMRLDEVAIITRRVFRRS
;
A
#
# COMPACT_ATOMS: atom_id res chain seq x y z
N THR A 1 12.00 1.61 -14.42
CA THR A 1 10.61 1.40 -14.87
C THR A 1 9.84 0.50 -13.94
N ALA A 2 10.32 -0.71 -13.62
CA ALA A 2 9.64 -1.65 -12.71
C ALA A 2 9.19 -0.99 -11.39
N MET A 3 10.10 -0.33 -10.66
CA MET A 3 9.78 0.33 -9.39
C MET A 3 8.65 1.37 -9.50
N ARG A 4 8.62 2.15 -10.60
CA ARG A 4 7.57 3.14 -10.85
C ARG A 4 6.23 2.46 -11.13
N SER A 5 6.22 1.38 -11.90
CA SER A 5 5.00 0.60 -12.20
C SER A 5 4.41 -0.06 -10.96
N VAL A 6 5.24 -0.57 -10.04
CA VAL A 6 4.72 -1.17 -8.81
C VAL A 6 4.15 -0.10 -7.87
N LEU A 7 4.84 1.04 -7.69
CA LEU A 7 4.29 2.16 -6.91
C LEU A 7 3.00 2.74 -7.50
N PHE A 8 2.91 2.79 -8.84
CA PHE A 8 1.71 3.22 -9.56
C PHE A 8 0.48 2.38 -9.22
N LEU A 9 0.64 1.07 -9.00
CA LEU A 9 -0.45 0.18 -8.59
C LEU A 9 -0.64 0.13 -7.07
N ALA A 10 0.46 0.23 -6.30
CA ALA A 10 0.43 0.15 -4.85
C ALA A 10 -0.33 1.32 -4.21
N PHE A 11 -0.09 2.55 -4.66
CA PHE A 11 -0.74 3.73 -4.05
C PHE A 11 -2.27 3.74 -4.15
N PRO A 12 -2.92 3.52 -5.31
CA PRO A 12 -4.38 3.49 -5.36
C PRO A 12 -4.95 2.28 -4.61
N ALA A 13 -4.24 1.14 -4.60
CA ALA A 13 -4.63 -0.02 -3.83
C ALA A 13 -4.60 0.26 -2.32
N THR A 14 -3.55 0.91 -1.82
CA THR A 14 -3.44 1.35 -0.43
C THR A 14 -4.60 2.26 -0.04
N VAL A 15 -4.86 3.31 -0.83
CA VAL A 15 -5.95 4.26 -0.55
C VAL A 15 -7.32 3.57 -0.61
N GLY A 16 -7.55 2.74 -1.63
CA GLY A 16 -8.78 1.99 -1.79
C GLY A 16 -9.05 1.04 -0.63
N LEU A 17 -8.05 0.28 -0.17
CA LEU A 17 -8.18 -0.63 0.96
C LEU A 17 -8.38 0.08 2.30
N ILE A 18 -7.80 1.25 2.48
CA ILE A 18 -8.03 2.06 3.69
C ILE A 18 -9.48 2.57 3.73
N LEU A 19 -10.00 3.09 2.61
CA LEU A 19 -11.33 3.68 2.57
C LEU A 19 -12.46 2.64 2.46
N LEU A 20 -12.22 1.54 1.75
CA LEU A 20 -13.20 0.47 1.54
C LEU A 20 -12.94 -0.73 2.46
N GLY A 21 -12.08 -0.60 3.46
CA GLY A 21 -11.69 -1.72 4.33
C GLY A 21 -12.88 -2.34 5.06
N GLU A 22 -13.79 -1.53 5.59
CA GLU A 22 -15.00 -2.00 6.27
C GLU A 22 -15.95 -2.76 5.34
N PRO A 23 -16.38 -2.23 4.18
CA PRO A 23 -17.23 -2.99 3.27
C PRO A 23 -16.52 -4.23 2.70
N VAL A 24 -15.21 -4.22 2.52
CA VAL A 24 -14.42 -5.40 2.14
C VAL A 24 -14.49 -6.48 3.22
N VAL A 25 -14.29 -6.12 4.49
CA VAL A 25 -14.30 -7.09 5.59
C VAL A 25 -15.72 -7.57 5.91
N SER A 26 -16.74 -6.74 5.65
CA SER A 26 -18.13 -7.09 5.94
C SER A 26 -18.63 -8.34 5.21
N ILE A 27 -17.99 -8.77 4.12
CA ILE A 27 -18.32 -10.03 3.42
C ILE A 27 -18.04 -11.27 4.29
N PHE A 28 -17.24 -11.11 5.34
CA PHE A 28 -16.91 -12.13 6.32
C PHE A 28 -17.84 -12.12 7.54
N GLU A 29 -18.75 -11.13 7.67
CA GLU A 29 -19.79 -11.09 8.72
C GLU A 29 -20.76 -12.28 8.54
N ARG A 30 -20.51 -13.35 9.31
CA ARG A 30 -21.37 -14.53 9.38
C ARG A 30 -21.31 -15.12 10.80
N GLY A 31 -22.47 -15.53 11.34
CA GLY A 31 -22.56 -16.19 12.64
C GLY A 31 -22.11 -15.27 13.79
N GLU A 32 -21.13 -15.74 14.58
CA GLU A 32 -20.53 -15.00 15.71
C GLU A 32 -19.69 -13.78 15.30
N TRP A 33 -19.37 -13.65 14.01
CA TRP A 33 -18.62 -12.49 13.50
C TRP A 33 -19.55 -11.29 13.31
N GLY A 34 -19.58 -10.42 14.33
CA GLY A 34 -20.36 -9.18 14.33
C GLY A 34 -19.63 -7.95 13.80
N GLU A 35 -20.34 -6.82 13.83
CA GLU A 35 -19.86 -5.51 13.35
C GLU A 35 -18.56 -5.06 14.05
N GLN A 36 -18.42 -5.33 15.35
CA GLN A 36 -17.23 -4.96 16.12
C GLN A 36 -15.97 -5.68 15.61
N SER A 37 -16.07 -6.96 15.26
CA SER A 37 -14.98 -7.74 14.67
C SER A 37 -14.61 -7.24 13.26
N THR A 38 -15.61 -6.82 12.49
CA THR A 38 -15.41 -6.20 11.17
C THR A 38 -14.65 -4.89 11.28
N GLN A 39 -15.08 -3.98 12.15
CA GLN A 39 -14.41 -2.69 12.34
C GLN A 39 -12.97 -2.88 12.81
N ALA A 40 -12.73 -3.75 13.79
CA ALA A 40 -11.38 -4.04 14.27
C ALA A 40 -10.47 -4.59 13.15
N THR A 41 -11.00 -5.50 12.32
CA THR A 41 -10.25 -6.08 11.19
C THR A 41 -10.05 -5.09 10.05
N ALA A 42 -11.01 -4.20 9.80
CA ALA A 42 -10.88 -3.12 8.81
C ALA A 42 -9.77 -2.13 9.20
N TRP A 43 -9.63 -1.81 10.49
CA TRP A 43 -8.50 -1.02 10.98
C TRP A 43 -7.16 -1.73 10.76
N ALA A 44 -7.08 -3.02 11.11
CA ALA A 44 -5.87 -3.81 10.87
C ALA A 44 -5.51 -3.85 9.37
N LEU A 45 -6.51 -4.05 8.50
CA LEU A 45 -6.36 -4.02 7.05
C LEU A 45 -5.83 -2.66 6.58
N GLY A 46 -6.37 -1.56 7.08
CA GLY A 46 -5.89 -0.21 6.75
C GLY A 46 -4.43 0.01 7.14
N PHE A 47 -4.01 -0.46 8.32
CA PHE A 47 -2.62 -0.39 8.75
C PHE A 47 -1.68 -1.27 7.91
N PHE A 48 -2.09 -2.48 7.51
CA PHE A 48 -1.34 -3.31 6.57
C PHE A 48 -1.27 -2.69 5.17
N ALA A 49 -2.35 -2.03 4.72
CA ALA A 49 -2.42 -1.41 3.41
C ALA A 49 -1.35 -0.32 3.22
N LEU A 50 -0.96 0.39 4.29
CA LEU A 50 0.16 1.34 4.27
C LEU A 50 1.50 0.69 3.88
N GLY A 51 1.69 -0.59 4.22
CA GLY A 51 2.90 -1.35 3.93
C GLY A 51 2.99 -1.86 2.49
N ILE A 52 1.89 -1.83 1.71
CA ILE A 52 1.84 -2.41 0.35
C ILE A 52 2.92 -1.82 -0.55
N ALA A 53 3.09 -0.49 -0.53
CA ALA A 53 4.11 0.19 -1.33
C ALA A 53 5.54 -0.23 -0.93
N GLY A 54 5.79 -0.41 0.37
CA GLY A 54 7.08 -0.90 0.88
C GLY A 54 7.36 -2.34 0.45
N HIS A 55 6.39 -3.24 0.63
CA HIS A 55 6.51 -4.66 0.29
C HIS A 55 6.75 -4.87 -1.21
N SER A 56 5.95 -4.16 -2.01
CA SER A 56 6.09 -4.04 -3.45
C SER A 56 7.50 -3.62 -3.88
N LEU A 57 8.06 -2.63 -3.19
CA LEU A 57 9.37 -2.09 -3.51
C LEU A 57 10.50 -3.03 -3.07
N LEU A 58 10.38 -3.66 -1.90
CA LEU A 58 11.32 -4.67 -1.41
C LEU A 58 11.52 -5.80 -2.40
N GLU A 59 10.44 -6.31 -3.00
CA GLU A 59 10.53 -7.40 -3.98
C GLU A 59 11.36 -6.98 -5.20
N VAL A 60 11.13 -5.78 -5.73
CA VAL A 60 11.87 -5.25 -6.89
C VAL A 60 13.33 -4.95 -6.53
N LEU A 61 13.56 -4.33 -5.37
CA LEU A 61 14.90 -3.97 -4.89
C LEU A 61 15.74 -5.23 -4.60
N SER A 62 15.17 -6.24 -3.96
CA SER A 62 15.86 -7.49 -3.65
C SER A 62 16.32 -8.20 -4.92
N ARG A 63 15.45 -8.28 -5.93
CA ARG A 63 15.79 -8.81 -7.26
C ARG A 63 16.90 -7.98 -7.93
N ALA A 64 16.89 -6.66 -7.77
CA ALA A 64 17.95 -5.79 -8.30
C ALA A 64 19.31 -6.05 -7.63
N PHE A 65 19.34 -6.22 -6.31
CA PHE A 65 20.56 -6.59 -5.57
C PHE A 65 21.09 -7.97 -5.96
N TYR A 66 20.20 -8.95 -6.15
CA TYR A 66 20.59 -10.27 -6.67
C TYR A 66 21.17 -10.19 -8.08
N ALA A 67 20.62 -9.36 -8.96
CA ALA A 67 21.18 -9.12 -10.29
C ALA A 67 22.58 -8.47 -10.25
N LEU A 68 22.89 -7.74 -9.18
CA LEU A 68 24.21 -7.16 -8.91
C LEU A 68 25.16 -8.14 -8.18
N ALA A 69 24.78 -9.41 -8.04
CA ALA A 69 25.49 -10.44 -7.28
C ALA A 69 25.76 -10.05 -5.80
N ASP A 70 24.96 -9.15 -5.24
CA ASP A 70 25.01 -8.78 -3.82
C ASP A 70 23.80 -9.33 -3.08
N THR A 71 23.95 -10.51 -2.49
CA THR A 71 22.91 -11.16 -1.69
C THR A 71 22.93 -10.72 -0.23
N TRP A 72 24.04 -10.17 0.26
CA TRP A 72 24.25 -9.88 1.67
C TRP A 72 23.63 -8.54 2.10
N THR A 73 23.59 -7.56 1.19
CA THR A 73 23.02 -6.25 1.51
C THR A 73 21.52 -6.33 1.82
N PRO A 74 20.67 -6.98 0.99
CA PRO A 74 19.26 -7.20 1.32
C PRO A 74 19.08 -7.93 2.65
N VAL A 75 19.88 -8.97 2.90
CA VAL A 75 19.77 -9.77 4.13
C VAL A 75 20.10 -8.95 5.38
N LYS A 76 21.20 -8.17 5.36
CA LYS A 76 21.59 -7.34 6.52
C LYS A 76 20.54 -6.28 6.84
N VAL A 77 20.01 -5.63 5.80
CA VAL A 77 18.97 -4.61 5.97
C VAL A 77 17.67 -5.24 6.44
N GLY A 78 17.27 -6.41 5.90
CA GLY A 78 16.10 -7.16 6.37
C GLY A 78 16.21 -7.62 7.81
N VAL A 79 17.38 -8.09 8.26
CA VAL A 79 17.61 -8.43 9.67
C VAL A 79 17.51 -7.18 10.57
N ALA A 80 18.11 -6.07 10.16
CA ALA A 80 18.00 -4.81 10.90
C ALA A 80 16.55 -4.30 10.96
N ALA A 81 15.80 -4.43 9.86
CA ALA A 81 14.39 -4.07 9.80
C ALA A 81 13.51 -5.00 10.63
N MET A 82 13.81 -6.30 10.69
CA MET A 82 13.13 -7.25 11.57
C MET A 82 13.32 -6.90 13.04
N LEU A 83 14.55 -6.57 13.46
CA LEU A 83 14.83 -6.09 14.82
C LEU A 83 14.12 -4.77 15.10
N GLY A 84 14.15 -3.83 14.15
CA GLY A 84 13.41 -2.58 14.20
C GLY A 84 11.91 -2.82 14.33
N ASN A 85 11.34 -3.77 13.58
CA ASN A 85 9.93 -4.14 13.64
C ASN A 85 9.54 -4.67 15.01
N ILE A 86 10.38 -5.51 15.63
CA ILE A 86 10.13 -6.04 16.97
C ILE A 86 10.10 -4.89 17.99
N LEU A 87 11.09 -3.99 17.96
CA LEU A 87 11.14 -2.84 18.85
C LEU A 87 9.91 -1.93 18.66
N LEU A 88 9.60 -1.63 17.40
CA LEU A 88 8.50 -0.77 17.03
C LEU A 88 7.15 -1.40 17.37
N SER A 89 7.03 -2.72 17.24
CA SER A 89 5.86 -3.51 17.64
C SER A 89 5.61 -3.38 19.15
N VAL A 90 6.64 -3.56 19.98
CA VAL A 90 6.51 -3.42 21.44
C VAL A 90 6.05 -2.01 21.82
N ILE A 91 6.62 -0.98 21.20
CA ILE A 91 6.25 0.42 21.44
C ILE A 91 4.82 0.71 20.96
N LEU A 92 4.47 0.30 19.75
CA LEU A 92 3.17 0.61 19.13
C LEU A 92 2.02 -0.17 19.78
N ILE A 93 2.25 -1.39 20.25
CA ILE A 93 1.26 -2.11 21.05
C ILE A 93 0.92 -1.32 22.32
N GLN A 94 1.92 -0.73 22.98
CA GLN A 94 1.69 0.05 24.21
C GLN A 94 1.00 1.40 23.95
N ILE A 95 1.31 2.06 22.83
CA ILE A 95 0.74 3.38 22.49
C ILE A 95 -0.66 3.26 21.88
N ILE A 96 -0.83 2.35 20.91
CA ILE A 96 -2.05 2.22 20.09
C ILE A 96 -2.97 1.13 20.64
N GLY A 97 -2.40 0.07 21.23
CA GLY A 97 -3.14 -1.05 21.81
C GLY A 97 -3.57 -0.79 23.25
N GLN A 98 -4.22 0.35 23.53
CA GLN A 98 -4.87 0.54 24.83
C GLN A 98 -5.91 -0.57 25.06
N PRO A 99 -5.85 -1.31 26.19
CA PRO A 99 -6.68 -2.49 26.44
C PRO A 99 -8.19 -2.23 26.45
N ASP A 100 -8.62 -1.00 26.74
CA ASP A 100 -10.04 -0.64 26.90
C ASP A 100 -10.75 -0.26 25.59
N SER A 101 -10.02 -0.15 24.47
CA SER A 101 -10.63 0.12 23.15
C SER A 101 -10.68 -1.15 22.29
N LEU A 102 -11.75 -1.93 22.50
CA LEU A 102 -12.13 -3.08 21.67
C LEU A 102 -12.23 -2.79 20.17
N VAL A 103 -12.22 -1.51 19.76
CA VAL A 103 -12.32 -1.06 18.37
C VAL A 103 -10.97 -1.05 17.64
N ARG A 104 -9.84 -0.98 18.35
CA ARG A 104 -8.49 -0.93 17.72
C ARG A 104 -7.59 -2.11 18.06
N GLY A 105 -7.68 -2.68 19.25
CA GLY A 105 -6.94 -3.89 19.66
C GLY A 105 -5.40 -3.82 19.56
N PRO A 106 -4.66 -4.76 20.18
CA PRO A 106 -3.20 -4.85 20.07
C PRO A 106 -2.72 -5.18 18.64
N PHE A 107 -3.59 -5.79 17.82
CA PHE A 107 -3.26 -6.19 16.45
C PHE A 107 -3.05 -5.00 15.49
N ALA A 108 -3.71 -3.86 15.73
CA ALA A 108 -3.49 -2.64 14.95
C ALA A 108 -2.06 -2.08 15.11
N GLY A 109 -1.55 -2.09 16.34
CA GLY A 109 -0.17 -1.65 16.64
C GLY A 109 0.87 -2.53 15.93
N LEU A 110 0.66 -3.85 15.93
CA LEU A 110 1.48 -4.81 15.20
C LEU A 110 1.44 -4.59 13.68
N ALA A 111 0.25 -4.40 13.12
CA ALA A 111 0.08 -4.16 11.68
C ALA A 111 0.81 -2.88 11.24
N LEU A 112 0.67 -1.80 12.02
CA LEU A 112 1.36 -0.54 11.74
C LEU A 112 2.88 -0.66 11.89
N ALA A 113 3.35 -1.37 12.92
CA ALA A 113 4.77 -1.64 13.12
C ALA A 113 5.38 -2.34 11.91
N ASN A 114 4.71 -3.40 11.44
CA ASN A 114 5.15 -4.17 10.30
C ASN A 114 5.20 -3.33 9.01
N SER A 115 4.14 -2.54 8.75
CA SER A 115 4.08 -1.66 7.59
C SER A 115 5.18 -0.60 7.62
N LEU A 116 5.42 0.04 8.77
CA LEU A 116 6.45 1.06 8.91
C LEU A 116 7.85 0.46 8.81
N ALA A 117 8.10 -0.70 9.42
CA ALA A 117 9.36 -1.42 9.28
C ALA A 117 9.66 -1.77 7.81
N THR A 118 8.66 -2.30 7.10
CA THR A 118 8.75 -2.63 5.66
C THR A 118 9.06 -1.37 4.83
N LEU A 119 8.39 -0.24 5.12
CA LEU A 119 8.64 1.01 4.43
C LEU A 119 10.08 1.51 4.65
N ILE A 120 10.55 1.49 5.90
CA ILE A 120 11.93 1.87 6.26
C ILE A 120 12.94 0.95 5.57
N GLU A 121 12.73 -0.37 5.61
CA GLU A 121 13.58 -1.35 4.94
C GLU A 121 13.69 -1.06 3.44
N SER A 122 12.54 -0.83 2.79
CA SER A 122 12.47 -0.53 1.36
C SER A 122 13.17 0.79 1.02
N ALA A 123 13.06 1.80 1.87
CA ALA A 123 13.71 3.10 1.68
C ALA A 123 15.23 3.00 1.85
N ILE A 124 15.71 2.22 2.82
CA ILE A 124 17.15 1.97 3.01
C ILE A 124 17.71 1.23 1.79
N LEU A 125 17.04 0.18 1.32
CA LEU A 125 17.48 -0.56 0.14
C LEU A 125 17.45 0.30 -1.12
N TRP A 126 16.43 1.15 -1.29
CA TRP A 126 16.38 2.12 -2.37
C TRP A 126 17.61 3.03 -2.37
N TRP A 127 17.90 3.63 -1.22
CA TRP A 127 19.02 4.54 -1.05
C TRP A 127 20.39 3.87 -1.26
N LEU A 128 20.56 2.63 -0.79
CA LEU A 128 21.77 1.84 -1.04
C LEU A 128 21.93 1.50 -2.53
N LEU A 129 20.83 1.16 -3.21
CA LEU A 129 20.83 0.82 -4.62
C LEU A 129 21.19 2.03 -5.49
N THR A 130 20.62 3.21 -5.21
CA THR A 130 20.91 4.45 -5.96
C THR A 130 22.35 4.92 -5.78
N ARG A 131 22.99 4.61 -4.65
CA ARG A 131 24.43 4.85 -4.45
C ARG A 131 25.33 3.90 -5.23
N ARG A 132 24.89 2.67 -5.48
CA ARG A 132 25.69 1.64 -6.15
C ARG A 132 25.56 1.67 -7.67
N VAL A 133 24.37 2.02 -8.17
CA VAL A 133 24.08 2.05 -9.61
C VAL A 133 23.98 3.51 -10.05
N SER A 134 25.06 4.02 -10.66
CA SER A 134 25.02 5.30 -11.34
C SER A 134 24.09 5.22 -12.56
N GLY A 135 23.15 6.16 -12.68
CA GLY A 135 22.18 6.21 -13.80
C GLY A 135 20.75 5.77 -13.46
N ILE A 136 20.46 5.42 -12.20
CA ILE A 136 19.06 5.40 -11.74
C ILE A 136 18.54 6.83 -11.78
N HIS A 137 17.57 7.09 -12.66
CA HIS A 137 16.92 8.39 -12.78
C HIS A 137 15.95 8.58 -11.60
N ASP A 138 16.50 8.78 -10.41
CA ASP A 138 15.75 8.90 -9.15
C ASP A 138 14.67 9.98 -9.25
N ARG A 139 15.01 11.14 -9.84
CA ARG A 139 14.05 12.22 -10.12
C ARG A 139 12.87 11.78 -10.99
N TYR A 140 13.11 10.97 -12.02
CA TYR A 140 12.04 10.50 -12.91
C TYR A 140 11.11 9.51 -12.20
N ILE A 141 11.66 8.64 -11.35
CA ILE A 141 10.85 7.69 -10.60
C ILE A 141 10.08 8.39 -9.48
N LEU A 142 10.72 9.28 -8.72
CA LEU A 142 10.10 10.06 -7.66
C LEU A 142 9.01 11.00 -8.19
N GLN A 143 9.21 11.64 -9.35
CA GLN A 143 8.16 12.44 -9.99
C GLN A 143 6.96 11.58 -10.42
N GLY A 144 7.21 10.40 -10.99
CA GLY A 144 6.16 9.45 -11.35
C GLY A 144 5.38 8.96 -10.12
N ALA A 145 6.11 8.58 -9.07
CA ALA A 145 5.54 8.16 -7.79
C ALA A 145 4.73 9.29 -7.14
N GLY A 146 5.23 10.53 -7.14
CA GLY A 146 4.53 11.69 -6.60
C GLY A 146 3.24 12.00 -7.35
N ARG A 147 3.24 11.92 -8.68
CA ARG A 147 2.02 12.06 -9.50
C ARG A 147 1.02 10.92 -9.25
N ALA A 148 1.50 9.68 -9.16
CA ALA A 148 0.65 8.53 -8.85
C ALA A 148 0.04 8.64 -7.44
N LEU A 149 0.82 9.10 -6.46
CA LEU A 149 0.34 9.37 -5.11
C LEU A 149 -0.73 10.49 -5.12
N ALA A 150 -0.49 11.59 -5.83
CA ALA A 150 -1.46 12.67 -5.97
C ALA A 150 -2.77 12.19 -6.62
N ALA A 151 -2.68 11.41 -7.71
CA ALA A 151 -3.85 10.81 -8.36
C ALA A 151 -4.59 9.84 -7.42
N SER A 152 -3.86 9.07 -6.60
CA SER A 152 -4.45 8.15 -5.61
C SER A 152 -5.16 8.89 -4.49
N LEU A 153 -4.61 10.03 -4.03
CA LEU A 153 -5.25 10.87 -3.02
C LEU A 153 -6.52 11.55 -3.56
N LEU A 154 -6.48 12.04 -4.80
CA LEU A 154 -7.66 12.60 -5.48
C LEU A 154 -8.75 11.53 -5.69
N MET A 155 -8.35 10.33 -6.12
CA MET A 155 -9.24 9.16 -6.18
C MET A 155 -9.84 8.88 -4.80
N GLY A 156 -9.01 8.89 -3.75
CA GLY A 156 -9.45 8.73 -2.37
C GLY A 156 -10.51 9.74 -1.96
N GLY A 157 -10.37 11.00 -2.37
CA GLY A 157 -11.39 12.03 -2.14
C GLY A 157 -12.74 11.68 -2.79
N VAL A 158 -12.73 11.18 -4.03
CA VAL A 158 -13.96 10.75 -4.73
C VAL A 158 -14.59 9.54 -4.04
N VAL A 159 -13.79 8.54 -3.69
CA VAL A 159 -14.28 7.35 -2.98
C VAL A 159 -14.82 7.73 -1.61
N TRP A 160 -14.15 8.65 -0.90
CA TRP A 160 -14.61 9.16 0.39
C TRP A 160 -15.96 9.86 0.29
N LEU A 161 -16.23 10.63 -0.77
CA LEU A 161 -17.57 11.19 -0.99
C LEU A 161 -18.64 10.11 -1.15
N ILE A 162 -18.31 8.98 -1.78
CA ILE A 162 -19.22 7.82 -1.87
C ILE A 162 -19.43 7.22 -0.47
N THR A 163 -18.41 7.21 0.40
CA THR A 163 -18.53 6.77 1.81
C THR A 163 -19.51 7.57 2.65
N LEU A 164 -19.84 8.81 2.26
CA LEU A 164 -20.84 9.63 2.95
C LEU A 164 -22.28 9.27 2.59
N ILE A 165 -22.49 8.46 1.55
CA ILE A 165 -23.82 8.04 1.11
C ILE A 165 -24.18 6.74 1.81
N GLU A 166 -25.32 6.72 2.51
CA GLU A 166 -25.86 5.50 3.11
C GLU A 166 -26.30 4.52 2.00
N LEU A 167 -25.45 3.52 1.74
CA LEU A 167 -25.69 2.46 0.77
C LEU A 167 -25.51 1.10 1.44
N PRO A 168 -26.20 0.04 0.97
CA PRO A 168 -25.91 -1.31 1.39
C PRO A 168 -24.42 -1.65 1.19
N LYS A 169 -23.79 -2.33 2.15
CA LYS A 169 -22.34 -2.60 2.16
C LYS A 169 -21.80 -3.16 0.85
N LEU A 170 -22.55 -4.08 0.20
CA LEU A 170 -22.18 -4.67 -1.09
C LEU A 170 -22.23 -3.65 -2.25
N VAL A 171 -23.25 -2.80 -2.28
CA VAL A 171 -23.40 -1.74 -3.29
C VAL A 171 -22.30 -0.70 -3.11
N HIS A 172 -22.00 -0.37 -1.86
CA HIS A 172 -20.91 0.52 -1.48
C HIS A 172 -19.55 0.00 -1.99
N LEU A 173 -19.29 -1.30 -1.80
CA LEU A 173 -18.07 -1.95 -2.26
C LEU A 173 -17.92 -1.89 -3.79
N ILE A 174 -18.98 -2.26 -4.52
CA ILE A 174 -18.95 -2.32 -5.99
C ILE A 174 -18.81 -0.92 -6.59
N LEU A 175 -19.63 0.04 -6.12
CA LEU A 175 -19.58 1.42 -6.61
C LEU A 175 -18.27 2.10 -6.22
N GLY A 176 -17.84 1.99 -4.97
CA GLY A 176 -16.60 2.59 -4.49
C GLY A 176 -15.38 2.07 -5.23
N THR A 177 -15.29 0.75 -5.44
CA THR A 177 -14.19 0.15 -6.20
C THR A 177 -14.22 0.57 -7.66
N SER A 178 -15.40 0.53 -8.31
CA SER A 178 -15.53 0.91 -9.73
C SER A 178 -15.22 2.39 -9.95
N ALA A 179 -15.78 3.27 -9.12
CA ALA A 179 -15.52 4.71 -9.16
C ALA A 179 -14.05 5.02 -8.87
N GLY A 180 -13.43 4.34 -7.90
CA GLY A 180 -12.01 4.47 -7.60
C GLY A 180 -11.14 4.09 -8.80
N VAL A 181 -11.38 2.92 -9.39
CA VAL A 181 -10.65 2.46 -10.59
C VAL A 181 -10.81 3.47 -11.73
N ILE A 182 -12.04 3.87 -12.06
CA ILE A 182 -12.32 4.83 -13.15
C ILE A 182 -11.62 6.17 -12.90
N THR A 183 -11.73 6.71 -11.68
CA THR A 183 -11.14 8.00 -11.32
C THR A 183 -9.62 7.94 -11.37
N PHE A 184 -9.02 6.89 -10.81
CA PHE A 184 -7.57 6.74 -10.82
C PHE A 184 -7.02 6.61 -12.24
N PHE A 185 -7.59 5.73 -13.07
CA PHE A 185 -7.14 5.58 -14.45
C PHE A 185 -7.41 6.85 -15.28
N GLY A 186 -8.54 7.52 -15.08
CA GLY A 186 -8.84 8.81 -15.74
C GLY A 186 -7.81 9.89 -15.39
N LEU A 187 -7.50 10.07 -14.10
CA LEU A 187 -6.48 11.01 -13.64
C LEU A 187 -5.08 10.61 -14.12
N ALA A 188 -4.76 9.32 -14.12
CA ALA A 188 -3.48 8.82 -14.57
C ALA A 188 -3.24 9.09 -16.08
N ILE A 189 -4.29 8.95 -16.90
CA ILE A 189 -4.26 9.33 -18.32
C ILE A 189 -4.07 10.85 -18.45
N MET A 190 -4.83 11.65 -17.69
CA MET A 190 -4.77 13.11 -17.75
C MET A 190 -3.39 13.66 -17.34
N MET A 191 -2.78 13.06 -16.31
CA MET A 191 -1.43 13.37 -15.85
C MET A 191 -0.31 12.82 -16.75
N ARG A 192 -0.68 12.15 -17.86
CA ARG A 192 0.23 11.51 -18.83
C ARG A 192 1.27 10.62 -18.15
N LEU A 193 0.81 9.77 -17.23
CA LEU A 193 1.69 8.79 -16.59
C LEU A 193 2.09 7.72 -17.62
N ASP A 194 3.39 7.64 -17.91
CA ASP A 194 3.96 6.66 -18.85
C ASP A 194 3.57 5.20 -18.52
N GLU A 195 3.27 4.90 -17.26
CA GLU A 195 2.83 3.57 -16.80
C GLU A 195 1.52 3.14 -17.44
N VAL A 196 0.60 4.07 -17.67
CA VAL A 196 -0.69 3.76 -18.28
C VAL A 196 -0.47 3.23 -19.69
N ALA A 197 0.44 3.86 -20.45
CA ALA A 197 0.78 3.41 -21.80
C ALA A 197 1.37 1.99 -21.82
N ILE A 198 2.09 1.59 -20.77
CA ILE A 198 2.64 0.23 -20.65
C ILE A 198 1.52 -0.80 -20.42
N ILE A 199 0.55 -0.47 -19.57
CA ILE A 199 -0.59 -1.35 -19.27
C ILE A 199 -1.49 -1.49 -20.50
N THR A 200 -1.89 -0.38 -21.11
CA THR A 200 -2.75 -0.37 -22.31
C THR A 200 -2.09 -1.13 -23.47
N ARG A 201 -0.77 -0.93 -23.70
CA ARG A 201 -0.06 -1.68 -24.73
C ARG A 201 -0.01 -3.18 -24.46
N ARG A 202 0.11 -3.64 -23.22
CA ARG A 202 0.10 -5.09 -22.92
C ARG A 202 -1.27 -5.74 -23.08
N VAL A 203 -2.34 -5.01 -22.75
CA VAL A 203 -3.71 -5.51 -22.91
C VAL A 203 -4.07 -5.62 -24.40
N PHE A 204 -3.73 -4.62 -25.22
CA PHE A 204 -4.01 -4.62 -26.66
C PHE A 204 -3.06 -5.46 -27.52
N ARG A 205 -1.92 -5.92 -26.99
CA ARG A 205 -1.00 -6.82 -27.73
C ARG A 205 -1.30 -8.32 -27.56
N ARG A 206 -2.38 -8.66 -26.84
CA ARG A 206 -2.86 -10.04 -26.67
C ARG A 206 -4.08 -10.37 -27.55
N SER A 207 -4.47 -9.47 -28.45
CA SER A 207 -5.49 -9.69 -29.48
C SER A 207 -4.87 -9.72 -30.86
#